data_AF-A0A7K4F3V1-F1
#
_entry.id   AF-A0A7K4F3V1-F1
#
_cell.length_a   1.000
_cell.length_b   1.000
_cell.length_c   1.000
_cell.angle_alpha   90.00
_cell.angle_beta   90.00
_cell.angle_gamma   90.00
#
_symmetry.space_group_name_H-M   'P 1'
#
loop_
_entity.id
_entity.type
_entity.pdbx_description
1 polymer ?
#
loop_
_entity_poly.entity_id
_entity_poly.type
_entity_poly.pdbx_seq_one_letter_code
_entity_poly.pdbx_strand_id
1 'polypeptide(L)'
;NETTQTQINKGDYNKTQEQTKAVGIGKILGKIINIKDFRTNRGKPSPYTPKESIGDDGLTDYNVIDTVETFDVNNQMVSSFFVTPAIVKQIQRVPNYQSELSSGKVFGPCKIGQKKSAKTNANYWCLLFPGEEGY
;
A
#
# COMPACT_ATOMS: atom_id res chain seq x y z
N ASN A 1 21.54 40.63 16.26
CA ASN A 1 20.36 39.90 15.75
C ASN A 1 20.41 39.87 14.25
N GLU A 2 21.18 38.93 13.69
CA GLU A 2 21.31 38.73 12.25
C GLU A 2 20.38 37.60 11.83
N THR A 3 19.40 37.94 11.00
CA THR A 3 18.42 37.04 10.41
C THR A 3 19.06 36.35 9.20
N THR A 4 19.48 35.11 9.36
CA THR A 4 19.99 34.30 8.24
C THR A 4 18.81 33.91 7.35
N GLN A 5 18.66 34.60 6.22
CA GLN A 5 17.79 34.17 5.13
C GLN A 5 18.41 32.92 4.49
N THR A 6 17.83 31.75 4.75
CA THR A 6 18.20 30.51 4.05
C THR A 6 17.80 30.64 2.59
N GLN A 7 18.75 31.00 1.72
CA GLN A 7 18.58 30.92 0.27
C GLN A 7 18.35 29.45 -0.10
N ILE A 8 17.15 29.17 -0.60
CA ILE A 8 16.81 27.87 -1.18
C ILE A 8 17.60 27.75 -2.48
N ASN A 9 18.68 26.96 -2.46
CA ASN A 9 19.48 26.69 -3.65
C ASN A 9 18.57 26.08 -4.74
N LYS A 10 18.45 26.77 -5.89
CA LYS A 10 17.68 26.33 -7.08
C LYS A 10 18.21 25.03 -7.73
N GLY A 11 19.22 24.39 -7.14
CA GLY A 11 19.79 23.11 -7.59
C GLY A 11 19.20 21.87 -6.92
N ASP A 12 18.34 22.00 -5.91
CA ASP A 12 17.87 20.85 -5.11
C ASP A 12 16.66 20.10 -5.72
N TYR A 13 16.21 20.51 -6.92
CA TYR A 13 15.14 19.82 -7.67
C TYR A 13 15.60 18.53 -8.37
N ASN A 14 16.89 18.20 -8.27
CA ASN A 14 17.48 16.98 -8.85
C ASN A 14 17.98 15.98 -7.80
N LYS A 15 17.48 16.05 -6.56
CA LYS A 15 17.49 14.84 -5.74
C LYS A 15 16.54 13.88 -6.43
N THR A 16 17.09 12.84 -7.06
CA THR A 16 16.35 11.63 -7.37
C THR A 16 15.64 11.30 -6.08
N GLN A 17 14.32 11.55 -6.03
CA GLN A 17 13.51 11.30 -4.86
C GLN A 17 13.85 9.87 -4.48
N GLU A 18 14.54 9.71 -3.35
CA GLU A 18 15.04 8.42 -2.91
C GLU A 18 13.84 7.50 -3.05
N GLN A 19 13.95 6.51 -3.94
CA GLN A 19 12.88 5.56 -4.16
C GLN A 19 12.67 4.92 -2.79
N THR A 20 11.70 5.42 -2.02
CA THR A 20 11.16 4.73 -0.87
C THR A 20 10.64 3.45 -1.49
N LYS A 21 11.46 2.40 -1.41
CA LYS A 21 11.16 1.07 -1.93
C LYS A 21 9.86 0.69 -1.28
N ALA A 22 8.76 0.92 -1.98
CA ALA A 22 7.50 0.97 -1.28
C ALA A 22 7.17 -0.44 -0.75
N VAL A 23 6.70 -0.44 0.49
CA VAL A 23 6.76 -1.62 1.34
C VAL A 23 5.57 -2.51 1.02
N GLY A 24 5.82 -3.76 0.65
CA GLY A 24 4.74 -4.73 0.42
C GLY A 24 4.01 -5.07 1.72
N ILE A 25 2.69 -5.23 1.64
CA ILE A 25 1.82 -5.53 2.79
C ILE A 25 2.27 -6.77 3.59
N GLY A 26 2.93 -7.72 2.93
CA GLY A 26 3.46 -8.92 3.59
C GLY A 26 4.50 -8.64 4.69
N LYS A 27 5.09 -7.45 4.72
CA LYS A 27 6.03 -7.04 5.79
C LYS A 27 5.35 -6.85 7.15
N ILE A 28 4.03 -6.68 7.16
CA ILE A 28 3.24 -6.53 8.38
C ILE A 28 2.28 -7.72 8.58
N LEU A 29 2.69 -8.92 8.15
CA LEU A 29 1.93 -10.16 8.37
C LEU A 29 1.54 -10.31 9.85
N GLY A 30 0.28 -10.64 10.08
CA GLY A 30 -0.30 -10.87 11.41
C GLY A 30 -0.63 -9.59 12.18
N LYS A 31 -0.31 -8.40 11.66
CA LYS A 31 -0.66 -7.13 12.28
C LYS A 31 -2.11 -6.77 11.96
N ILE A 32 -2.78 -6.16 12.95
CA ILE A 32 -4.09 -5.55 12.79
C ILE A 32 -3.88 -4.15 12.20
N ILE A 33 -4.67 -3.83 11.19
CA ILE A 33 -4.67 -2.55 10.50
C ILE A 33 -6.08 -1.99 10.34
N ASN A 34 -6.11 -0.68 10.19
CA ASN A 34 -7.26 0.14 9.89
C ASN A 34 -6.94 0.95 8.64
N ILE A 35 -7.59 0.64 7.53
CA ILE A 35 -7.32 1.25 6.22
C ILE A 35 -8.06 2.58 6.15
N LYS A 36 -7.33 3.68 5.94
CA LYS A 36 -7.89 5.04 5.84
C LYS A 36 -7.92 5.59 4.43
N ASP A 37 -7.12 5.03 3.52
CA ASP A 37 -7.09 5.42 2.12
C ASP A 37 -6.70 4.25 1.23
N PHE A 38 -7.17 4.28 -0.01
CA PHE A 38 -6.82 3.34 -1.07
C PHE A 38 -6.64 4.09 -2.39
N ARG A 39 -5.46 3.94 -3.00
CA ARG A 39 -5.12 4.60 -4.26
C ARG A 39 -4.33 3.70 -5.19
N THR A 40 -4.34 4.08 -6.45
CA THR A 40 -3.49 3.48 -7.49
C THR A 40 -2.42 4.47 -7.87
N ASN A 41 -1.16 4.05 -7.76
CA ASN A 41 0.01 4.84 -8.12
C ASN A 41 0.65 4.24 -9.38
N ARG A 42 1.03 5.09 -10.34
CA ARG A 42 1.89 4.68 -11.45
C ARG A 42 3.36 4.76 -11.07
N GLY A 43 4.12 3.73 -11.43
CA GLY A 43 5.55 3.68 -11.14
C GLY A 43 6.32 2.80 -12.11
N LYS A 44 7.65 2.79 -11.95
CA LYS A 44 8.50 1.89 -12.73
C LYS A 44 8.20 0.43 -12.38
N PRO A 45 8.10 -0.47 -13.38
CA PRO A 45 7.91 -1.89 -13.12
C PRO A 45 9.12 -2.48 -12.38
N SER A 46 8.84 -3.44 -11.51
CA SER A 46 9.87 -4.29 -10.92
C SER A 46 10.28 -5.39 -11.91
N PRO A 47 11.43 -6.08 -11.70
CA PRO A 47 11.80 -7.25 -12.50
C PRO A 47 10.76 -8.38 -12.50
N TYR A 48 9.85 -8.37 -11.53
CA TYR A 48 8.79 -9.38 -11.36
C TYR A 48 7.42 -8.89 -11.87
N THR A 49 7.32 -7.65 -12.37
CA THR A 49 6.07 -7.14 -12.94
C THR A 49 5.78 -7.87 -14.26
N PRO A 50 4.59 -8.48 -14.41
CA PRO A 50 4.22 -9.16 -15.66
C PRO A 50 4.24 -8.17 -16.84
N LYS A 51 4.71 -8.61 -18.01
CA LYS A 51 4.85 -7.74 -19.20
C LYS A 51 3.51 -7.14 -19.61
N GLU A 52 2.44 -7.91 -19.48
CA GLU A 52 1.06 -7.50 -19.75
C GLU A 52 0.52 -6.42 -18.79
N SER A 53 1.19 -6.18 -17.67
CA SER A 53 0.85 -5.13 -16.70
C SER A 53 1.67 -3.84 -16.90
N ILE A 54 2.56 -3.81 -17.90
CA ILE A 54 3.36 -2.65 -18.25
C ILE A 54 2.65 -1.95 -19.41
N GLY A 55 2.25 -0.69 -19.20
CA GLY A 55 1.65 0.13 -20.24
C GLY A 55 2.63 0.53 -21.33
N ASP A 56 2.12 1.07 -22.43
CA ASP A 56 2.93 1.52 -23.58
C ASP A 56 3.95 2.62 -23.21
N ASP A 57 3.70 3.33 -22.10
CA ASP A 57 4.59 4.33 -21.52
C ASP A 57 5.70 3.73 -20.62
N GLY A 58 5.78 2.40 -20.52
CA GLY A 58 6.77 1.70 -19.72
C GLY A 58 6.51 1.73 -18.21
N LEU A 59 5.32 2.19 -17.78
CA LEU A 59 4.93 2.27 -16.38
C LEU A 59 3.93 1.16 -16.01
N THR A 60 3.81 0.88 -14.72
CA THR A 60 2.82 -0.07 -14.20
C THR A 60 2.05 0.54 -13.02
N ASP A 61 0.83 0.05 -12.84
CA ASP A 61 -0.05 0.47 -11.76
C ASP A 61 0.19 -0.38 -10.52
N TYR A 62 0.39 0.30 -9.40
CA TYR A 62 0.52 -0.29 -8.08
C TYR A 62 -0.64 0.13 -7.19
N ASN A 63 -1.27 -0.85 -6.57
CA ASN A 63 -2.32 -0.62 -5.60
C ASN A 63 -1.70 -0.38 -4.22
N VAL A 64 -2.05 0.72 -3.59
CA VAL A 64 -1.52 1.15 -2.29
C VAL A 64 -2.68 1.37 -1.32
N ILE A 65 -2.53 0.88 -0.11
CA ILE A 65 -3.38 1.28 1.01
C ILE A 65 -2.57 2.15 1.97
N ASP A 66 -3.24 3.11 2.61
CA ASP A 66 -2.71 3.76 3.81
C ASP A 66 -3.45 3.25 5.04
N THR A 67 -2.68 3.04 6.10
CA THR A 67 -3.19 2.62 7.40
C THR A 67 -3.23 3.79 8.38
N VAL A 68 -4.11 3.70 9.38
CA VAL A 68 -4.08 4.58 10.55
C VAL A 68 -2.82 4.29 11.38
N GLU A 69 -2.49 3.01 11.53
CA GLU A 69 -1.28 2.55 12.21
C GLU A 69 -0.03 2.86 11.39
N THR A 70 1.09 2.95 12.10
CA THR A 70 2.43 3.02 11.50
C THR A 70 3.26 1.88 12.08
N PHE A 71 4.03 1.20 11.23
CA PHE A 71 4.82 0.04 11.59
C PHE A 71 6.29 0.31 11.32
N ASP A 72 7.15 -0.14 12.23
CA ASP A 72 8.59 -0.20 11.96
C ASP A 72 8.88 -1.36 11.00
N VAL A 73 9.32 -1.02 9.79
CA VAL A 73 9.80 -1.96 8.79
C VAL A 73 11.20 -1.56 8.36
N ASN A 74 12.20 -2.35 8.77
CA ASN A 74 13.61 -2.10 8.50
C ASN A 74 14.10 -0.71 8.99
N ASN A 75 13.75 -0.35 10.23
CA ASN A 75 14.11 0.91 10.87
C ASN A 75 13.48 2.15 10.20
N GLN A 76 12.35 1.95 9.51
CA GLN A 76 11.56 3.01 8.92
C GLN A 76 10.11 2.86 9.37
N MET A 77 9.54 3.96 9.84
CA MET A 77 8.13 4.04 10.21
C MET A 77 7.29 4.18 8.94
N VAL A 78 6.49 3.16 8.63
CA VAL A 78 5.73 3.04 7.39
C VAL A 78 4.24 2.85 7.69
N SER A 79 3.41 3.64 7.03
CA SER A 79 1.93 3.57 7.10
C SER A 79 1.29 3.34 5.73
N SER A 80 2.09 3.11 4.68
CA SER A 80 1.62 2.97 3.30
C SER A 80 2.19 1.69 2.71
N PHE A 81 1.32 0.83 2.17
CA PHE A 81 1.71 -0.50 1.75
C PHE A 81 1.18 -0.87 0.37
N PHE A 82 2.03 -1.48 -0.46
CA PHE A 82 1.57 -2.11 -1.69
C PHE A 82 0.77 -3.36 -1.40
N VAL A 83 -0.38 -3.48 -2.06
CA VAL A 83 -1.30 -4.60 -1.90
C VAL A 83 -1.51 -5.35 -3.21
N THR A 84 -1.87 -6.62 -3.07
CA THR A 84 -2.18 -7.47 -4.22
C THR A 84 -3.59 -7.19 -4.74
N PRO A 85 -3.90 -7.55 -6.01
CA PRO A 85 -5.25 -7.46 -6.55
C PRO A 85 -6.30 -8.24 -5.73
N ALA A 86 -5.90 -9.26 -4.96
CA ALA A 86 -6.81 -10.00 -4.09
C ALA A 86 -7.34 -9.13 -2.94
N ILE A 87 -6.46 -8.37 -2.28
CA ILE A 87 -6.84 -7.40 -1.25
C ILE A 87 -7.69 -6.28 -1.84
N VAL A 88 -7.32 -5.77 -3.03
CA VAL A 88 -8.11 -4.75 -3.74
C VAL A 88 -9.54 -5.23 -3.95
N LYS A 89 -9.73 -6.47 -4.42
CA LYS A 89 -11.06 -7.07 -4.57
C LYS A 89 -11.83 -7.18 -3.25
N GLN A 90 -11.16 -7.38 -2.11
CA GLN A 90 -11.85 -7.38 -0.80
C GLN A 90 -12.35 -5.98 -0.42
N ILE A 91 -11.54 -4.95 -0.63
CA ILE A 91 -11.94 -3.56 -0.37
C ILE A 91 -13.10 -3.15 -1.28
N GLN A 92 -12.98 -3.44 -2.59
CA GLN A 92 -13.97 -3.09 -3.61
C GLN A 92 -15.31 -3.82 -3.47
N ARG A 93 -15.37 -4.90 -2.67
CA ARG A 93 -16.64 -5.58 -2.36
C ARG A 93 -17.51 -4.82 -1.38
N VAL A 94 -16.93 -3.90 -0.60
CA VAL A 94 -17.72 -3.07 0.31
C VAL A 94 -18.42 -1.97 -0.48
N PRO A 95 -19.76 -1.87 -0.38
CA PRO A 95 -20.51 -0.81 -1.06
C PRO A 95 -19.98 0.57 -0.68
N ASN A 96 -19.89 1.47 -1.66
CA ASN A 96 -19.48 2.88 -1.46
C ASN A 96 -18.08 3.08 -0.84
N TYR A 97 -17.18 2.09 -0.90
CA TYR A 97 -15.87 2.16 -0.24
C TYR A 97 -15.08 3.45 -0.53
N GLN A 98 -15.11 3.96 -1.77
CA GLN A 98 -14.42 5.21 -2.14
C GLN A 98 -14.99 6.42 -1.42
N SER A 99 -16.32 6.56 -1.40
CA SER A 99 -17.00 7.67 -0.71
C SER A 99 -16.76 7.60 0.80
N GLU A 100 -16.84 6.40 1.36
CA GLU A 100 -16.61 6.15 2.79
C GLU A 100 -15.18 6.54 3.19
N LEU A 101 -14.16 6.05 2.47
CA LEU A 101 -12.76 6.41 2.71
C LEU A 101 -12.52 7.92 2.51
N SER A 102 -13.09 8.51 1.46
CA SER A 102 -12.97 9.97 1.19
C SER A 102 -13.63 10.83 2.28
N SER A 103 -14.65 10.30 2.96
CA SER A 103 -15.30 10.97 4.11
C SER A 103 -14.52 10.85 5.42
N GLY A 104 -13.35 10.19 5.40
CA GLY A 104 -12.52 9.94 6.58
C GLY A 104 -12.93 8.71 7.39
N LYS A 105 -13.86 7.88 6.89
CA LYS A 105 -14.12 6.58 7.51
C LYS A 105 -12.98 5.63 7.26
N VAL A 106 -12.89 4.65 8.15
CA VAL A 106 -11.83 3.65 8.17
C VAL A 106 -12.44 2.28 7.85
N PHE A 107 -11.75 1.53 7.01
CA PHE A 107 -12.06 0.15 6.71
C PHE A 107 -11.23 -0.78 7.60
N GLY A 108 -11.89 -1.52 8.48
CA GLY A 108 -11.25 -2.36 9.49
C GLY A 108 -12.05 -2.38 10.79
N PRO A 109 -11.50 -2.94 11.88
CA PRO A 109 -10.16 -3.54 11.95
C PRO A 109 -10.08 -4.84 11.14
N CYS A 110 -8.92 -5.08 10.51
CA CYS A 110 -8.62 -6.34 9.85
C CYS A 110 -7.16 -6.74 10.06
N LYS A 111 -6.85 -8.02 10.02
CA LYS A 111 -5.49 -8.55 10.16
C LYS A 111 -4.93 -8.93 8.80
N ILE A 112 -3.66 -8.62 8.57
CA ILE A 112 -2.96 -9.07 7.36
C ILE A 112 -2.65 -10.55 7.47
N GLY A 113 -3.11 -11.34 6.52
CA GLY A 113 -2.91 -12.79 6.51
C GLY A 113 -2.76 -13.37 5.11
N GLN A 114 -2.65 -14.70 5.06
CA GLN A 114 -2.66 -15.46 3.82
C GLN A 114 -3.71 -16.56 3.89
N LYS A 115 -4.44 -16.76 2.79
CA LYS A 115 -5.35 -17.90 2.61
C LYS A 115 -4.87 -18.75 1.44
N LYS A 116 -5.23 -20.03 1.46
CA LYS A 116 -4.97 -20.95 0.35
C LYS A 116 -6.11 -20.85 -0.66
N SER A 117 -5.78 -20.65 -1.94
CA SER A 117 -6.75 -20.65 -3.03
C SER A 117 -7.31 -22.06 -3.22
N ALA A 118 -8.62 -22.23 -3.13
CA ALA A 118 -9.27 -23.51 -3.44
C ALA A 118 -9.10 -23.92 -4.92
N LYS A 119 -8.89 -22.96 -5.83
CA LYS A 119 -8.76 -23.21 -7.27
C LYS A 119 -7.35 -23.64 -7.68
N THR A 120 -6.34 -22.99 -7.11
CA THR A 120 -4.94 -23.13 -7.55
C THR A 120 -4.03 -23.72 -6.49
N ASN A 121 -4.53 -23.94 -5.27
CA ASN A 121 -3.77 -24.40 -4.10
C ASN A 121 -2.63 -23.45 -3.67
N ALA A 122 -2.50 -22.29 -4.30
CA ALA A 122 -1.49 -21.28 -3.99
C ALA A 122 -1.95 -20.38 -2.83
N ASN A 123 -1.00 -19.93 -2.02
CA ASN A 123 -1.26 -18.93 -0.98
C ASN A 123 -1.42 -17.54 -1.61
N TYR A 124 -2.37 -16.76 -1.11
CA TYR A 124 -2.57 -15.37 -1.50
C TYR A 124 -2.76 -14.48 -0.28
N TRP A 125 -2.25 -13.25 -0.38
CA TRP A 125 -2.42 -12.22 0.65
C TRP A 125 -3.86 -11.75 0.71
N CYS A 126 -4.38 -11.59 1.92
CA CYS A 126 -5.76 -11.18 2.16
C CYS A 126 -5.90 -10.38 3.48
N LEU A 127 -7.00 -9.66 3.58
CA LEU A 127 -7.48 -9.06 4.82
C LEU A 127 -8.34 -10.11 5.54
N LEU A 128 -8.01 -10.40 6.80
CA LEU A 128 -8.79 -11.26 7.69
C LEU A 128 -9.62 -10.37 8.61
N PHE A 129 -10.92 -10.61 8.72
CA PHE A 129 -11.82 -9.85 9.60
C PHE A 129 -12.11 -10.62 10.89
N PRO A 130 -12.51 -9.93 11.98
CA PRO A 130 -12.95 -10.59 13.20
C PRO A 130 -13.97 -11.70 12.91
N GLY A 131 -13.71 -12.90 13.44
CA GLY A 131 -14.56 -14.08 13.22
C GLY A 131 -14.17 -14.95 12.02
N GLU A 132 -13.20 -14.53 11.20
CA GLU A 132 -12.60 -15.40 10.19
C GLU A 132 -11.48 -16.27 10.79
N GLU A 133 -11.32 -17.48 10.25
CA GLU A 133 -10.20 -18.35 10.59
C GLU A 133 -8.85 -17.66 10.31
N GLY A 134 -7.99 -17.59 11.33
CA GLY A 134 -6.66 -16.97 11.25
C GLY A 134 -6.59 -15.49 11.67
N TYR A 135 -7.74 -14.84 11.97
CA TYR A 135 -7.75 -13.52 12.63
C TYR A 135 -7.10 -13.57 14.01
#